data_AF-A0A914WPU8-F1
#
_entry.id   AF-A0A914WPU8-F1
#
_cell.length_a   1.000
_cell.length_b   1.000
_cell.length_c   1.000
_cell.angle_alpha   90.00
_cell.angle_beta   90.00
_cell.angle_gamma   90.00
#
_symmetry.space_group_name_H-M   'P 1'
#
loop_
_entity.id
_entity.type
_entity.pdbx_description
1 polymer ?
#
loop_
_entity_poly.entity_id
_entity_poly.type
_entity_poly.pdbx_seq_one_letter_code
_entity_poly.pdbx_strand_id
1 'polypeptide(L)'
;MKGDNDCGLGYRRAATQAIDHYSDVPGDKEAETFLLSLGCFVALLQLESDLLSKTLANVTYEAKIQRVIVIKPLKFVLQHGENLCELVKLAISRQECASVLCVLPVARYLHARFTQLDSLAKNADSEVYAKFSALFRNIDALCVKGLEEFVETIKSDQDRFVPRDGTVHQVTSNALSFLKQLMEQRQALAVVLSDGPVDPAKIAVAKLFARILSALGLNLRNKAEVYQDLTLKSIFMLNNHNHILKTLHESGVLKVVCEQNREVEGFYRNQVTEYVKQYMNCWNKVTASFVDFASADATAMPAGSLSDREKDALKSAFSAFNRELESLTNIQKEYTVADLELSNMIKHEAKTFVMPKYTAFYSKYYASGFSRNPEKYVKFTPESVGMIIDRLFDATA
;
A
#
# COMPACT_ATOMS: atom_id res chain seq x y z
N MET A 1 -40.23 18.34 -9.00
CA MET A 1 -38.92 18.39 -8.31
C MET A 1 -38.54 16.97 -7.93
N LYS A 2 -37.80 16.29 -8.81
CA LYS A 2 -37.13 15.02 -8.50
C LYS A 2 -35.72 15.41 -8.07
N GLY A 3 -35.34 15.04 -6.85
CA GLY A 3 -34.01 15.24 -6.29
C GLY A 3 -33.31 13.90 -6.16
N ASP A 4 -32.08 13.88 -6.65
CA ASP A 4 -31.20 12.73 -6.84
C ASP A 4 -30.84 12.00 -5.54
N ASN A 5 -30.98 10.67 -5.56
CA ASN A 5 -30.45 9.75 -4.57
C ASN A 5 -29.59 8.70 -5.29
N ASP A 6 -28.41 9.08 -5.78
CA ASP A 6 -27.46 8.11 -6.36
C ASP A 6 -25.99 8.51 -6.24
N CYS A 7 -25.55 8.94 -5.04
CA CYS A 7 -24.14 9.32 -4.81
C CYS A 7 -23.35 8.33 -3.93
N GLY A 8 -23.98 7.26 -3.41
CA GLY A 8 -23.34 6.35 -2.43
C GLY A 8 -22.68 5.09 -3.02
N LEU A 9 -23.10 4.66 -4.21
CA LEU A 9 -22.67 3.37 -4.79
C LEU A 9 -21.44 3.48 -5.70
N GLY A 10 -21.13 4.69 -6.18
CA GLY A 10 -19.96 4.94 -7.06
C GLY A 10 -18.61 4.80 -6.35
N TYR A 11 -18.53 5.15 -5.06
CA TYR A 11 -17.27 5.15 -4.31
C TYR A 11 -16.78 3.75 -3.94
N ARG A 12 -17.69 2.78 -3.75
CA ARG A 12 -17.32 1.38 -3.49
C ARG A 12 -16.76 0.68 -4.73
N ARG A 13 -17.15 1.12 -5.94
CA ARG A 13 -16.60 0.62 -7.21
C ARG A 13 -15.16 1.06 -7.46
N ALA A 14 -14.71 2.19 -6.91
CA ALA A 14 -13.33 2.66 -7.09
C ALA A 14 -12.29 1.71 -6.46
N ALA A 15 -12.61 1.09 -5.32
CA ALA A 15 -11.74 0.10 -4.67
C ALA A 15 -11.67 -1.23 -5.45
N THR A 16 -12.73 -1.59 -6.19
CA THR A 16 -12.75 -2.78 -7.05
C THR A 16 -12.12 -2.50 -8.43
N GLN A 17 -12.13 -1.26 -8.90
CA GLN A 17 -11.49 -0.83 -10.16
C GLN A 17 -9.96 -0.80 -10.08
N ALA A 18 -9.36 -0.79 -8.88
CA ALA A 18 -7.91 -0.81 -8.71
C ALA A 18 -7.24 -2.14 -9.14
N ILE A 19 -8.03 -3.21 -9.30
CA ILE A 19 -7.54 -4.52 -9.78
C ILE A 19 -7.33 -4.52 -11.30
N ASP A 20 -8.04 -3.65 -12.05
CA ASP A 20 -8.04 -3.68 -13.52
C ASP A 20 -6.99 -2.74 -14.17
N HIS A 21 -6.29 -1.92 -13.39
CA HIS A 21 -5.48 -0.82 -13.93
C HIS A 21 -4.18 -1.22 -14.65
N TYR A 22 -3.83 -2.51 -14.67
CA TYR A 22 -2.65 -3.04 -15.36
C TYR A 22 -2.98 -4.13 -16.39
N SER A 23 -4.26 -4.28 -16.78
CA SER A 23 -4.66 -5.25 -17.80
C SER A 23 -4.19 -4.87 -19.23
N ASP A 24 -3.73 -3.64 -19.44
CA ASP A 24 -3.20 -3.14 -20.72
C ASP A 24 -1.91 -2.34 -20.46
N VAL A 25 -0.84 -3.04 -20.07
CA VAL A 25 0.48 -2.42 -19.86
C VAL A 25 1.04 -2.00 -21.23
N PRO A 26 1.43 -0.72 -21.43
CA PRO A 26 2.02 -0.27 -22.68
C PRO A 26 3.26 -1.10 -23.04
N GLY A 27 3.30 -1.63 -24.26
CA GLY A 27 4.42 -2.43 -24.76
C GLY A 27 4.37 -3.92 -24.40
N ASP A 28 3.32 -4.41 -23.75
CA ASP A 28 3.23 -5.83 -23.36
C ASP A 28 3.23 -6.77 -24.58
N LYS A 29 2.44 -6.43 -25.62
CA LYS A 29 2.42 -7.17 -26.89
C LYS A 29 3.77 -7.15 -27.60
N GLU A 30 4.46 -6.01 -27.60
CA GLU A 30 5.79 -5.88 -28.19
C GLU A 30 6.84 -6.64 -27.38
N ALA A 31 6.73 -6.67 -26.05
CA ALA A 31 7.59 -7.46 -25.17
C ALA A 31 7.40 -8.96 -25.40
N GLU A 32 6.16 -9.43 -25.49
CA GLU A 32 5.84 -10.82 -25.85
C GLU A 32 6.37 -11.17 -27.24
N THR A 33 6.14 -10.31 -28.23
CA THR A 33 6.62 -10.51 -29.60
C THR A 33 8.15 -10.58 -29.65
N PHE A 34 8.83 -9.71 -28.91
CA PHE A 34 10.29 -9.71 -28.83
C PHE A 34 10.82 -10.95 -28.13
N LEU A 35 10.25 -11.34 -26.98
CA LEU A 35 10.62 -12.56 -26.26
C LEU A 35 10.41 -13.81 -27.11
N LEU A 36 9.26 -13.91 -27.79
CA LEU A 36 8.96 -15.03 -28.67
C LEU A 36 9.94 -15.08 -29.84
N SER A 37 10.19 -13.94 -30.50
CA SER A 37 11.11 -13.86 -31.64
C SER A 37 12.54 -14.22 -31.24
N LEU A 38 13.01 -13.73 -30.08
CA LEU A 38 14.33 -14.05 -29.55
C LEU A 38 14.43 -15.51 -29.11
N GLY A 39 13.40 -16.07 -28.49
CA GLY A 39 13.30 -17.47 -28.12
C GLY A 39 13.37 -18.39 -29.35
N CYS A 40 12.55 -18.11 -30.37
CA CYS A 40 12.56 -18.82 -31.64
C CYS A 40 13.90 -18.72 -32.35
N PHE A 41 14.51 -17.53 -32.39
CA PHE A 41 15.83 -17.33 -32.98
C PHE A 41 16.89 -18.21 -32.31
N VAL A 42 16.96 -18.21 -30.97
CA VAL A 42 17.92 -19.04 -30.23
C VAL A 42 17.69 -20.53 -30.47
N ALA A 43 16.44 -20.99 -30.51
CA ALA A 43 16.10 -22.39 -30.75
C ALA A 43 16.46 -22.84 -32.18
N LEU A 44 16.08 -22.04 -33.19
CA LEU A 44 16.40 -22.34 -34.59
C LEU A 44 17.91 -22.35 -34.84
N LEU A 45 18.64 -21.43 -34.20
CA LEU A 45 20.09 -21.38 -34.31
C LEU A 45 20.78 -22.60 -33.71
N GLN A 46 20.27 -23.14 -32.61
CA GLN A 46 20.78 -24.40 -32.04
C GLN A 46 20.58 -25.57 -33.01
N LEU A 47 19.41 -25.66 -33.64
CA LEU A 47 19.12 -26.68 -34.64
C LEU A 47 20.03 -26.55 -35.88
N GLU A 48 20.25 -25.32 -36.36
CA GLU A 48 21.17 -25.05 -37.47
C GLU A 48 22.62 -25.43 -37.12
N SER A 49 23.11 -25.07 -35.94
CA SER A 49 24.45 -25.47 -35.49
C SER A 49 24.61 -26.99 -35.40
N ASP A 50 23.60 -27.70 -34.90
CA ASP A 50 23.61 -29.17 -34.83
C ASP A 50 23.57 -29.82 -36.22
N LEU A 51 22.89 -29.20 -37.19
CA LEU A 51 22.83 -29.68 -38.56
C LEU A 51 24.16 -29.43 -39.30
N LEU A 52 24.72 -28.23 -39.16
CA LEU A 52 25.98 -27.85 -39.80
C LEU A 52 27.13 -28.72 -39.30
N SER A 53 27.22 -28.99 -37.99
CA SER A 53 28.26 -29.86 -37.42
C SER A 53 28.19 -31.32 -37.90
N LYS A 54 27.00 -31.80 -38.27
CA LYS A 54 26.81 -33.17 -38.83
C LYS A 54 27.03 -33.25 -40.33
N THR A 55 26.82 -32.15 -41.05
CA THR A 55 26.85 -32.12 -42.52
C THR A 55 28.18 -31.62 -43.07
N LEU A 56 28.85 -30.71 -42.36
CA LEU A 56 30.11 -30.10 -42.79
C LEU A 56 31.28 -30.71 -42.01
N ALA A 57 32.21 -31.35 -42.73
CA ALA A 57 33.43 -31.89 -42.13
C ALA A 57 34.50 -30.82 -41.83
N ASN A 58 34.27 -29.55 -42.18
CA ASN A 58 35.26 -28.48 -42.08
C ASN A 58 34.73 -27.28 -41.26
N VAL A 59 35.33 -27.12 -40.08
CA VAL A 59 35.02 -26.08 -39.08
C VAL A 59 35.14 -24.65 -39.63
N THR A 60 36.04 -24.41 -40.59
CA THR A 60 36.21 -23.07 -41.18
C THR A 60 35.05 -22.69 -42.09
N TYR A 61 34.51 -23.66 -42.84
CA TYR A 61 33.33 -23.42 -43.69
C TYR A 61 32.06 -23.33 -42.85
N GLU A 62 31.94 -24.17 -41.82
CA GLU A 62 30.86 -24.10 -40.83
C GLU A 62 30.76 -22.71 -40.21
N ALA A 63 31.86 -22.15 -39.70
CA ALA A 63 31.86 -20.81 -39.10
C ALA A 63 31.47 -19.70 -40.11
N LYS A 64 31.89 -19.81 -41.37
CA LYS A 64 31.51 -18.83 -42.42
C LYS A 64 30.02 -18.91 -42.75
N ILE A 65 29.47 -20.12 -42.89
CA ILE A 65 28.06 -20.33 -43.20
C ILE A 65 27.19 -19.87 -42.03
N GLN A 66 27.56 -20.23 -40.80
CA GLN A 66 26.86 -19.81 -39.60
C GLN A 66 26.77 -18.28 -39.48
N ARG A 67 27.85 -17.55 -39.79
CA ARG A 67 27.83 -16.08 -39.82
C ARG A 67 26.77 -15.53 -40.78
N VAL A 68 26.70 -16.06 -42.00
CA VAL A 68 25.74 -15.60 -43.02
C VAL A 68 24.30 -15.89 -42.61
N ILE A 69 24.05 -17.05 -41.99
CA ILE A 69 22.71 -17.46 -41.53
C ILE A 69 22.25 -16.60 -40.34
N VAL A 70 23.15 -16.21 -39.44
CA VAL A 70 22.80 -15.50 -38.20
C VAL A 70 22.48 -14.01 -38.42
N ILE A 71 23.16 -13.32 -39.32
CA ILE A 71 23.10 -11.84 -39.41
C ILE A 71 21.69 -11.31 -39.66
N LYS A 72 20.97 -11.80 -40.69
CA LYS A 72 19.64 -11.27 -41.04
C LYS A 72 18.59 -11.53 -39.96
N PRO A 73 18.43 -12.77 -39.44
CA PRO A 73 17.49 -13.04 -38.36
C PRO A 73 17.83 -12.27 -37.07
N LEU A 74 19.12 -12.16 -36.73
CA LEU A 74 19.52 -11.41 -35.54
C LEU A 74 19.20 -9.91 -35.68
N LYS A 75 19.47 -9.30 -36.84
CA LYS A 75 19.05 -7.90 -37.12
C LYS A 75 17.54 -7.72 -36.96
N PHE A 76 16.74 -8.66 -37.46
CA PHE A 76 15.28 -8.63 -37.32
C PHE A 76 14.83 -8.68 -35.85
N VAL A 77 15.39 -9.60 -35.05
CA VAL A 77 15.08 -9.71 -33.62
C VAL A 77 15.49 -8.44 -32.86
N LEU A 78 16.68 -7.90 -33.13
CA LEU A 78 17.16 -6.66 -32.49
C LEU A 78 16.24 -5.46 -32.80
N GLN A 79 15.71 -5.37 -34.02
CA GLN A 79 14.76 -4.31 -34.38
C GLN A 79 13.47 -4.36 -33.54
N HIS A 80 12.94 -5.55 -33.26
CA HIS A 80 11.78 -5.69 -32.37
C HIS A 80 12.08 -5.22 -30.94
N GLY A 81 13.29 -5.50 -30.45
CA GLY A 81 13.74 -5.01 -29.15
C GLY A 81 13.89 -3.48 -29.12
N GLU A 82 14.42 -2.88 -30.18
CA GLU A 82 14.53 -1.42 -30.30
C GLU A 82 13.15 -0.74 -30.28
N ASN A 83 12.17 -1.29 -31.03
CA ASN A 83 10.80 -0.77 -31.03
C ASN A 83 10.16 -0.83 -29.63
N LEU A 84 10.35 -1.95 -28.90
CA LEU A 84 9.89 -2.07 -27.52
C LEU A 84 10.52 -0.99 -26.63
N CYS A 85 11.83 -0.76 -26.75
CA CYS A 85 12.52 0.27 -25.98
C CYS A 85 11.96 1.67 -26.24
N GLU A 86 11.63 2.01 -27.49
CA GLU A 86 11.03 3.31 -27.83
C GLU A 86 9.65 3.49 -27.21
N LEU A 87 8.79 2.47 -27.29
CA LEU A 87 7.45 2.50 -26.70
C LEU A 87 7.50 2.68 -25.18
N VAL A 88 8.33 1.89 -24.51
CA VAL A 88 8.46 1.94 -23.04
C VAL A 88 9.10 3.26 -22.60
N LYS A 89 10.08 3.78 -23.36
CA LYS A 89 10.66 5.10 -23.08
C LYS A 89 9.61 6.20 -23.15
N LEU A 90 8.70 6.14 -24.13
CA LEU A 90 7.59 7.09 -24.27
C LEU A 90 6.58 6.94 -23.12
N ALA A 91 6.21 5.71 -22.75
CA ALA A 91 5.30 5.44 -21.63
C ALA A 91 5.85 5.98 -20.29
N ILE A 92 7.13 5.72 -19.99
CA ILE A 92 7.80 6.27 -18.79
C ILE A 92 7.76 7.81 -18.79
N SER A 93 7.96 8.46 -19.96
CA SER A 93 7.89 9.92 -20.05
C SER A 93 6.49 10.50 -19.80
N ARG A 94 5.44 9.67 -19.91
CA ARG A 94 4.05 9.99 -19.59
C ARG A 94 3.66 9.60 -18.16
N GLN A 95 4.63 9.22 -17.32
CA GLN A 95 4.44 8.70 -15.97
C GLN A 95 3.68 7.36 -15.91
N GLU A 96 3.57 6.64 -17.04
CA GLU A 96 3.00 5.29 -17.10
C GLU A 96 4.06 4.25 -16.69
N CYS A 97 4.61 4.39 -15.48
CA CYS A 97 5.74 3.58 -14.98
C CYS A 97 5.45 2.07 -14.93
N ALA A 98 4.16 1.70 -15.00
CA ALA A 98 3.66 0.36 -15.25
C ALA A 98 4.38 -0.39 -16.38
N SER A 99 4.76 0.34 -17.43
CA SER A 99 5.43 -0.21 -18.61
C SER A 99 6.76 -0.90 -18.31
N VAL A 100 7.38 -0.68 -17.15
CA VAL A 100 8.58 -1.44 -16.75
C VAL A 100 8.28 -2.93 -16.54
N LEU A 101 7.06 -3.27 -16.13
CA LEU A 101 6.69 -4.64 -15.79
C LEU A 101 6.73 -5.59 -17.00
N CYS A 102 6.52 -5.07 -18.22
CA CYS A 102 6.64 -5.87 -19.45
C CYS A 102 8.11 -6.04 -19.88
N VAL A 103 9.00 -5.11 -19.51
CA VAL A 103 10.43 -5.16 -19.85
C VAL A 103 11.24 -6.03 -18.89
N LEU A 104 10.84 -6.14 -17.62
CA LEU A 104 11.54 -6.95 -16.62
C LEU A 104 11.71 -8.43 -17.03
N PRO A 105 10.67 -9.13 -17.56
CA PRO A 105 10.83 -10.47 -18.12
C PRO A 105 11.84 -10.55 -19.26
N VAL A 106 11.86 -9.52 -20.13
CA VAL A 106 12.81 -9.38 -21.24
C VAL A 106 14.25 -9.28 -20.73
N ALA A 107 14.50 -8.38 -19.77
CA ALA A 107 15.80 -8.21 -19.15
C ALA A 107 16.28 -9.53 -18.53
N ARG A 108 15.42 -10.21 -17.78
CA ARG A 108 15.74 -11.52 -17.18
C ARG A 108 16.15 -12.54 -18.24
N TYR A 109 15.42 -12.62 -19.35
CA TYR A 109 15.73 -13.57 -20.42
C TYR A 109 17.08 -13.25 -21.09
N LEU A 110 17.33 -11.96 -21.38
CA LEU A 110 18.59 -11.51 -21.99
C LEU A 110 19.80 -11.81 -21.12
N HIS A 111 19.72 -11.51 -19.82
CA HIS A 111 20.79 -11.81 -18.87
C HIS A 111 21.03 -13.32 -18.72
N ALA A 112 19.97 -14.14 -18.66
CA ALA A 112 20.09 -15.59 -18.58
C ALA A 112 20.80 -16.21 -19.80
N ARG A 113 20.74 -15.55 -20.96
CA ARG A 113 21.38 -15.99 -22.22
C ARG A 113 22.54 -15.10 -22.65
N PHE A 114 23.03 -14.21 -21.78
CA PHE A 114 23.98 -13.16 -22.17
C PHE A 114 25.22 -13.72 -22.85
N THR A 115 25.91 -14.70 -22.25
CA THR A 115 27.13 -15.30 -22.83
C THR A 115 26.89 -15.90 -24.21
N GLN A 116 25.74 -16.55 -24.41
CA GLN A 116 25.36 -17.12 -25.70
C GLN A 116 25.11 -16.01 -26.73
N LEU A 117 24.29 -15.01 -26.38
CA LEU A 117 23.93 -13.93 -27.31
C LEU A 117 25.11 -13.00 -27.63
N ASP A 118 25.95 -12.69 -26.64
CA ASP A 118 27.16 -11.88 -26.78
C ASP A 118 28.18 -12.53 -27.72
N SER A 119 28.45 -13.83 -27.53
CA SER A 119 29.36 -14.56 -28.43
C SER A 119 28.82 -14.65 -29.86
N LEU A 120 27.51 -14.85 -30.02
CA LEU A 120 26.86 -14.86 -31.34
C LEU A 120 26.94 -13.50 -32.04
N ALA A 121 26.64 -12.42 -31.32
CA ALA A 121 26.68 -11.07 -31.86
C ALA A 121 28.11 -10.65 -32.25
N LYS A 122 29.12 -10.97 -31.40
CA LYS A 122 30.55 -10.73 -31.71
C LYS A 122 31.01 -11.47 -32.96
N ASN A 123 30.48 -12.68 -33.17
CA ASN A 123 30.85 -13.51 -34.30
C ASN A 123 30.12 -13.14 -35.59
N ALA A 124 28.97 -12.47 -35.53
CA ALA A 124 28.19 -12.09 -36.71
C ALA A 124 28.88 -10.98 -37.53
N ASP A 125 28.83 -9.74 -37.05
CA ASP A 125 29.54 -8.58 -37.61
C ASP A 125 29.57 -7.42 -36.59
N SER A 126 30.41 -6.40 -36.82
CA SER A 126 30.61 -5.29 -35.89
C SER A 126 29.39 -4.39 -35.71
N GLU A 127 28.55 -4.23 -36.74
CA GLU A 127 27.33 -3.41 -36.68
C GLU A 127 26.27 -4.09 -35.82
N VAL A 128 26.08 -5.40 -36.01
CA VAL A 128 25.14 -6.22 -35.22
C VAL A 128 25.56 -6.29 -33.77
N TYR A 129 26.86 -6.45 -33.51
CA TYR A 129 27.38 -6.43 -32.15
C TYR A 129 27.10 -5.10 -31.45
N ALA A 130 27.35 -3.97 -32.12
CA ALA A 130 27.07 -2.65 -31.57
C ALA A 130 25.58 -2.46 -31.23
N LYS A 131 24.68 -2.92 -32.10
CA LYS A 131 23.22 -2.89 -31.87
C LYS A 131 22.80 -3.76 -30.68
N PHE A 132 23.29 -4.99 -30.58
CA PHE A 132 23.02 -5.87 -29.44
C PHE A 132 23.51 -5.26 -28.12
N SER A 133 24.75 -4.77 -28.07
CA SER A 133 25.29 -4.14 -26.86
C SER A 133 24.55 -2.84 -26.48
N ALA A 134 24.04 -2.08 -27.44
CA ALA A 134 23.20 -0.93 -27.18
C ALA A 134 21.83 -1.33 -26.64
N LEU A 135 21.16 -2.29 -27.27
CA LEU A 135 19.85 -2.79 -26.86
C LEU A 135 19.88 -3.36 -25.44
N PHE A 136 20.87 -4.21 -25.14
CA PHE A 136 21.03 -4.81 -23.81
C PHE A 136 21.14 -3.72 -22.71
N ARG A 137 22.01 -2.73 -22.91
CA ARG A 137 22.16 -1.60 -21.98
C ARG A 137 20.90 -0.75 -21.88
N ASN A 138 20.21 -0.52 -22.99
CA ASN A 138 18.98 0.26 -23.02
C ASN A 138 17.85 -0.42 -22.23
N ILE A 139 17.72 -1.74 -22.31
CA ILE A 139 16.72 -2.52 -21.57
C ILE A 139 16.94 -2.39 -20.06
N ASP A 140 18.18 -2.59 -19.60
CA ASP A 140 18.51 -2.43 -18.18
C ASP A 140 18.29 -0.98 -17.71
N ALA A 141 18.75 0.00 -18.49
CA ALA A 141 18.58 1.42 -18.17
C ALA A 141 17.10 1.83 -18.12
N LEU A 142 16.25 1.28 -18.99
CA LEU A 142 14.81 1.56 -18.97
C LEU A 142 14.13 0.97 -17.74
N CYS A 143 14.51 -0.25 -17.34
CA CYS A 143 13.99 -0.86 -16.12
C CYS A 143 14.36 -0.01 -14.90
N VAL A 144 15.63 0.35 -14.74
CA VAL A 144 16.09 1.20 -13.62
C VAL A 144 15.38 2.55 -13.65
N LYS A 145 15.35 3.22 -14.81
CA LYS A 145 14.73 4.54 -14.94
C LYS A 145 13.25 4.53 -14.57
N GLY A 146 12.47 3.57 -15.06
CA GLY A 146 11.04 3.55 -14.75
C GLY A 146 10.73 3.15 -13.30
N LEU A 147 11.59 2.34 -12.65
CA LEU A 147 11.51 2.09 -11.22
C LEU A 147 11.81 3.36 -10.39
N GLU A 148 12.81 4.15 -10.82
CA GLU A 148 13.15 5.43 -10.18
C GLU A 148 12.05 6.46 -10.37
N GLU A 149 11.52 6.59 -11.59
CA GLU A 149 10.41 7.50 -11.90
C GLU A 149 9.15 7.15 -11.09
N PHE A 150 8.89 5.85 -10.88
CA PHE A 150 7.78 5.41 -10.02
C PHE A 150 7.95 5.88 -8.57
N VAL A 151 9.16 5.74 -8.01
CA VAL A 151 9.46 6.22 -6.65
C VAL A 151 9.28 7.74 -6.55
N GLU A 152 9.77 8.48 -7.54
CA GLU A 152 9.62 9.94 -7.57
C GLU A 152 8.16 10.38 -7.80
N THR A 153 7.38 9.62 -8.57
CA THR A 153 5.93 9.86 -8.75
C THR A 153 5.18 9.72 -7.44
N ILE A 154 5.45 8.68 -6.65
CA ILE A 154 4.85 8.52 -5.32
C ILE A 154 5.28 9.68 -4.40
N LYS A 155 6.55 10.06 -4.43
CA LYS A 155 7.11 11.06 -3.54
C LYS A 155 6.65 12.49 -3.86
N SER A 156 6.51 12.81 -5.14
CA SER A 156 6.23 14.15 -5.67
C SER A 156 4.77 14.35 -6.07
N ASP A 157 3.90 13.41 -5.73
CA ASP A 157 2.47 13.51 -5.93
C ASP A 157 1.89 14.77 -5.24
N GLN A 158 1.42 15.70 -6.07
CA GLN A 158 0.89 17.00 -5.66
C GLN A 158 -0.62 16.97 -5.38
N ASP A 159 -1.28 15.83 -5.55
CA ASP A 159 -2.71 15.71 -5.30
C ASP A 159 -3.00 16.00 -3.83
N ARG A 160 -3.90 16.95 -3.58
CA ARG A 160 -4.34 17.34 -2.23
C ARG A 160 -5.59 16.60 -1.80
N PHE A 161 -6.17 15.78 -2.69
CA PHE A 161 -7.33 14.98 -2.36
C PHE A 161 -7.03 14.07 -1.17
N VAL A 162 -7.96 14.04 -0.22
CA VAL A 162 -8.00 13.09 0.88
C VAL A 162 -9.45 12.63 1.09
N PRO A 163 -9.70 11.33 1.36
CA PRO A 163 -11.04 10.83 1.61
C PRO A 163 -11.68 11.47 2.84
N ARG A 164 -12.92 11.95 2.72
CA ARG A 164 -13.60 12.61 3.85
C ARG A 164 -13.89 11.67 5.02
N ASP A 165 -13.96 10.37 4.75
CA ASP A 165 -14.23 9.32 5.73
C ASP A 165 -12.95 8.70 6.32
N GLY A 166 -11.77 9.16 5.90
CA GLY A 166 -10.49 8.65 6.37
C GLY A 166 -10.17 7.24 5.88
N THR A 167 -10.82 6.71 4.85
CA THR A 167 -10.50 5.39 4.29
C THR A 167 -9.09 5.32 3.68
N VAL A 168 -8.68 4.14 3.22
CA VAL A 168 -7.39 3.92 2.53
C VAL A 168 -7.30 4.82 1.30
N HIS A 169 -6.15 5.49 1.14
CA HIS A 169 -5.92 6.38 -0.01
C HIS A 169 -5.56 5.57 -1.27
N GLN A 170 -5.98 6.05 -2.44
CA GLN A 170 -5.68 5.39 -3.72
C GLN A 170 -4.17 5.24 -3.97
N VAL A 171 -3.37 6.24 -3.58
CA VAL A 171 -1.89 6.17 -3.65
C VAL A 171 -1.32 4.95 -2.91
N THR A 172 -1.91 4.58 -1.77
CA THR A 172 -1.51 3.39 -1.02
C THR A 172 -1.87 2.14 -1.80
N SER A 173 -3.11 2.02 -2.28
CA SER A 173 -3.54 0.86 -3.07
C SER A 173 -2.73 0.68 -4.36
N ASN A 174 -2.48 1.77 -5.10
CA ASN A 174 -1.68 1.75 -6.32
C ASN A 174 -0.23 1.37 -6.05
N ALA A 175 0.40 1.99 -5.05
CA ALA A 175 1.78 1.70 -4.68
C ALA A 175 1.96 0.24 -4.26
N LEU A 176 1.03 -0.28 -3.46
CA LEU A 176 1.06 -1.66 -3.00
C LEU A 176 0.74 -2.67 -4.11
N SER A 177 -0.16 -2.34 -5.04
CA SER A 177 -0.44 -3.17 -6.22
C SER A 177 0.80 -3.31 -7.10
N PHE A 178 1.48 -2.20 -7.40
CA PHE A 178 2.72 -2.24 -8.15
C PHE A 178 3.83 -3.01 -7.40
N LEU A 179 3.94 -2.80 -6.08
CA LEU A 179 4.90 -3.51 -5.23
C LEU A 179 4.67 -5.03 -5.23
N LYS A 180 3.41 -5.49 -5.26
CA LYS A 180 3.06 -6.91 -5.42
C LYS A 180 3.58 -7.47 -6.76
N GLN A 181 3.31 -6.77 -7.86
CA GLN A 181 3.76 -7.17 -9.21
C GLN A 181 5.29 -7.21 -9.31
N LEU A 182 5.98 -6.24 -8.70
CA LEU A 182 7.44 -6.24 -8.59
C LEU A 182 7.96 -7.45 -7.79
N MET A 183 7.28 -7.82 -6.71
CA MET A 183 7.67 -8.98 -5.89
C MET A 183 7.53 -10.31 -6.65
N GLU A 184 6.52 -10.46 -7.50
CA GLU A 184 6.37 -11.60 -8.41
C GLU A 184 7.56 -11.70 -9.38
N GLN A 185 8.06 -10.55 -9.84
CA GLN A 185 9.20 -10.45 -10.75
C GLN A 185 10.56 -10.24 -10.05
N ARG A 186 10.69 -10.60 -8.77
CA ARG A 186 11.91 -10.35 -7.96
C ARG A 186 13.23 -10.84 -8.59
N GLN A 187 13.19 -11.91 -9.39
CA GLN A 187 14.38 -12.44 -10.06
C GLN A 187 14.85 -11.51 -11.18
N ALA A 188 13.92 -10.89 -11.93
CA ALA A 188 14.26 -9.91 -12.95
C ALA A 188 14.86 -8.66 -12.30
N LEU A 189 14.23 -8.18 -11.21
CA LEU A 189 14.74 -7.04 -10.45
C LEU A 189 16.15 -7.29 -9.90
N ALA A 190 16.38 -8.47 -9.34
CA ALA A 190 17.69 -8.87 -8.83
C ALA A 190 18.77 -8.72 -9.90
N VAL A 191 18.50 -9.13 -11.13
CA VAL A 191 19.45 -9.08 -12.23
C VAL A 191 19.70 -7.65 -12.72
N VAL A 192 18.63 -6.88 -12.96
CA VAL A 192 18.71 -5.50 -13.48
C VAL A 192 19.35 -4.55 -12.47
N LEU A 193 19.03 -4.70 -11.19
CA LEU A 193 19.51 -3.80 -10.13
C LEU A 193 20.92 -4.17 -9.64
N SER A 194 21.46 -5.31 -10.05
CA SER A 194 22.83 -5.71 -9.71
C SER A 194 23.83 -5.03 -10.64
N ASP A 195 24.04 -3.73 -10.48
CA ASP A 195 25.08 -3.03 -11.21
C ASP A 195 26.44 -3.20 -10.49
N GLY A 196 27.15 -4.28 -10.83
CA GLY A 196 28.52 -4.53 -10.38
C GLY A 196 28.70 -5.10 -8.95
N PRO A 197 29.95 -5.16 -8.45
CA PRO A 197 30.32 -5.88 -7.21
C PRO A 197 29.91 -5.19 -5.89
N VAL A 198 29.15 -4.09 -5.93
CA VAL A 198 28.94 -3.19 -4.78
C VAL A 198 27.76 -3.61 -3.89
N ASP A 199 26.69 -4.14 -4.47
CA ASP A 199 25.54 -4.66 -3.72
C ASP A 199 25.10 -6.01 -4.30
N PRO A 200 25.10 -7.10 -3.50
CA PRO A 200 24.45 -8.33 -3.91
C PRO A 200 23.00 -8.08 -4.32
N ALA A 201 22.53 -8.75 -5.37
CA ALA A 201 21.20 -8.61 -5.96
C ALA A 201 20.03 -8.54 -4.96
N LYS A 202 20.12 -9.32 -3.87
CA LYS A 202 19.13 -9.34 -2.79
C LYS A 202 19.03 -8.00 -2.05
N ILE A 203 20.18 -7.35 -1.82
CA ILE A 203 20.27 -6.05 -1.14
C ILE A 203 19.62 -4.97 -2.01
N ALA A 204 19.87 -4.99 -3.32
CA ALA A 204 19.34 -3.99 -4.25
C ALA A 204 17.80 -4.03 -4.32
N VAL A 205 17.20 -5.22 -4.39
CA VAL A 205 15.73 -5.38 -4.36
C VAL A 205 15.14 -4.89 -3.04
N ALA A 206 15.73 -5.27 -1.91
CA ALA A 206 15.28 -4.81 -0.60
C ALA A 206 15.39 -3.27 -0.45
N LYS A 207 16.47 -2.66 -0.94
CA LYS A 207 16.65 -1.20 -0.98
C LYS A 207 15.57 -0.51 -1.83
N LEU A 208 15.23 -1.05 -3.00
CA LEU A 208 14.14 -0.53 -3.83
C LEU A 208 12.80 -0.56 -3.09
N PHE A 209 12.44 -1.71 -2.50
CA PHE A 209 11.19 -1.84 -1.76
C PHE A 209 11.13 -0.88 -0.56
N ALA A 210 12.24 -0.73 0.18
CA ALA A 210 12.33 0.24 1.26
C ALA A 210 12.16 1.69 0.77
N ARG A 211 12.71 2.05 -0.40
CA ARG A 211 12.52 3.38 -1.03
C ARG A 211 11.06 3.64 -1.39
N ILE A 212 10.38 2.67 -2.00
CA ILE A 212 8.94 2.77 -2.34
C ILE A 212 8.11 2.99 -1.07
N LEU A 213 8.35 2.18 -0.02
CA LEU A 213 7.64 2.29 1.26
C LEU A 213 7.91 3.63 1.97
N SER A 214 9.15 4.11 1.90
CA SER A 214 9.53 5.40 2.48
C SER A 214 8.89 6.58 1.74
N ALA A 215 8.85 6.53 0.41
CA ALA A 215 8.16 7.53 -0.42
C ALA A 215 6.66 7.55 -0.12
N LEU A 216 6.03 6.38 -0.05
CA LEU A 216 4.62 6.25 0.31
C LEU A 216 4.34 6.78 1.72
N GLY A 217 5.17 6.45 2.70
CA GLY A 217 5.01 6.94 4.07
C GLY A 217 5.18 8.45 4.19
N LEU A 218 6.10 9.07 3.42
CA LEU A 218 6.22 10.53 3.35
C LEU A 218 4.98 11.17 2.73
N ASN A 219 4.51 10.64 1.59
CA ASN A 219 3.32 11.14 0.93
C ASN A 219 2.09 11.08 1.85
N LEU A 220 1.85 9.94 2.50
CA LEU A 220 0.73 9.77 3.42
C LEU A 220 0.78 10.75 4.59
N ARG A 221 1.95 11.02 5.16
CA ARG A 221 2.10 12.06 6.20
C ARG A 221 1.73 13.44 5.69
N ASN A 222 2.20 13.82 4.50
CA ASN A 222 1.87 15.12 3.91
C ASN A 222 0.36 15.25 3.63
N LYS A 223 -0.29 14.19 3.11
CA LYS A 223 -1.74 14.17 2.90
C LYS A 223 -2.51 14.22 4.23
N ALA A 224 -2.02 13.56 5.27
CA ALA A 224 -2.65 13.57 6.59
C ALA A 224 -2.71 15.00 7.21
N GLU A 225 -1.82 15.91 6.82
CA GLU A 225 -1.87 17.32 7.28
C GLU A 225 -3.05 18.12 6.71
N VAL A 226 -3.76 17.61 5.71
CA VAL A 226 -4.96 18.26 5.16
C VAL A 226 -6.15 18.15 6.13
N TYR A 227 -6.18 17.12 6.99
CA TYR A 227 -7.26 16.95 7.96
C TYR A 227 -7.13 17.93 9.12
N GLN A 228 -8.18 18.70 9.35
CA GLN A 228 -8.30 19.58 10.52
C GLN A 228 -8.69 18.80 11.79
N ASP A 229 -9.55 17.78 11.65
CA ASP A 229 -9.89 16.89 12.76
C ASP A 229 -8.76 15.89 13.00
N LEU A 230 -8.10 16.02 14.14
CA LEU A 230 -7.01 15.14 14.56
C LEU A 230 -7.46 13.67 14.71
N THR A 231 -8.72 13.43 15.09
CA THR A 231 -9.29 12.09 15.22
C THR A 231 -9.41 11.43 13.85
N LEU A 232 -9.95 12.16 12.87
CA LEU A 232 -10.05 11.69 11.48
C LEU A 232 -8.67 11.50 10.86
N LYS A 233 -7.72 12.40 11.14
CA LYS A 233 -6.30 12.24 10.77
C LYS A 233 -5.73 10.93 11.31
N SER A 234 -5.99 10.59 12.56
CA SER A 234 -5.56 9.31 13.15
C SER A 234 -6.22 8.10 12.48
N ILE A 235 -7.53 8.16 12.17
CA ILE A 235 -8.24 7.09 11.43
C ILE A 235 -7.64 6.88 10.04
N PHE A 236 -7.39 7.97 9.30
CA PHE A 236 -6.73 7.91 8.00
C PHE A 236 -5.37 7.22 8.08
N MET A 237 -4.55 7.60 9.04
CA MET A 237 -3.24 6.99 9.22
C MET A 237 -3.35 5.52 9.65
N LEU A 238 -4.30 5.16 10.52
CA LEU A 238 -4.56 3.78 10.92
C LEU A 238 -4.90 2.89 9.73
N ASN A 239 -5.88 3.30 8.93
CA ASN A 239 -6.32 2.55 7.77
C ASN A 239 -5.18 2.28 6.80
N ASN A 240 -4.40 3.32 6.47
CA ASN A 240 -3.30 3.19 5.53
C ASN A 240 -2.13 2.35 6.09
N HIS A 241 -1.72 2.54 7.34
CA HIS A 241 -0.61 1.76 7.93
C HIS A 241 -0.97 0.29 8.12
N ASN A 242 -2.20 0.01 8.56
CA ASN A 242 -2.69 -1.36 8.69
C ASN A 242 -2.77 -2.06 7.32
N HIS A 243 -3.28 -1.36 6.30
CA HIS A 243 -3.36 -1.91 4.94
C HIS A 243 -1.97 -2.19 4.35
N ILE A 244 -1.00 -1.30 4.57
CA ILE A 244 0.40 -1.52 4.20
C ILE A 244 0.93 -2.78 4.91
N LEU A 245 0.82 -2.86 6.24
CA LEU A 245 1.35 -3.99 7.00
C LEU A 245 0.76 -5.33 6.56
N LYS A 246 -0.57 -5.42 6.41
CA LYS A 246 -1.24 -6.64 5.93
C LYS A 246 -0.76 -7.03 4.54
N THR A 247 -0.70 -6.06 3.63
CA THR A 247 -0.21 -6.29 2.26
C THR A 247 1.24 -6.76 2.23
N LEU A 248 2.11 -6.20 3.08
CA LEU A 248 3.51 -6.63 3.18
C LEU A 248 3.65 -8.08 3.66
N HIS A 249 2.79 -8.52 4.59
CA HIS A 249 2.72 -9.91 5.02
C HIS A 249 2.24 -10.84 3.89
N GLU A 250 1.12 -10.50 3.25
CA GLU A 250 0.49 -11.32 2.20
C GLU A 250 1.37 -11.47 0.95
N SER A 251 2.05 -10.40 0.54
CA SER A 251 2.88 -10.37 -0.67
C SER A 251 4.26 -11.01 -0.49
N GLY A 252 4.69 -11.26 0.75
CA GLY A 252 6.05 -11.70 1.06
C GLY A 252 7.12 -10.61 0.94
N VAL A 253 6.75 -9.36 0.61
CA VAL A 253 7.66 -8.21 0.56
C VAL A 253 8.31 -7.98 1.92
N LEU A 254 7.56 -8.17 3.02
CA LEU A 254 8.09 -7.99 4.37
C LEU A 254 9.36 -8.82 4.60
N LYS A 255 9.37 -10.08 4.12
CA LYS A 255 10.53 -10.97 4.26
C LYS A 255 11.77 -10.39 3.59
N VAL A 256 11.61 -9.86 2.37
CA VAL A 256 12.70 -9.27 1.58
C VAL A 256 13.24 -8.01 2.24
N VAL A 257 12.37 -7.10 2.68
CA VAL A 257 12.82 -5.85 3.32
C VAL A 257 13.48 -6.14 4.68
N CYS A 258 12.95 -7.11 5.44
CA CYS A 258 13.50 -7.52 6.74
C CYS A 258 14.88 -8.19 6.66
N GLU A 259 15.31 -8.67 5.49
CA GLU A 259 16.71 -9.14 5.29
C GLU A 259 17.71 -7.99 5.49
N GLN A 260 17.31 -6.75 5.20
CA GLN A 260 18.16 -5.55 5.37
C GLN A 260 17.81 -4.76 6.62
N ASN A 261 16.53 -4.65 6.96
CA ASN A 261 16.08 -3.94 8.14
C ASN A 261 14.99 -4.71 8.88
N ARG A 262 15.39 -5.40 9.96
CA ARG A 262 14.49 -6.22 10.79
C ARG A 262 13.43 -5.41 11.54
N GLU A 263 13.59 -4.09 11.65
CA GLU A 263 12.68 -3.22 12.41
C GLU A 263 11.45 -2.79 11.62
N VAL A 264 11.37 -3.08 10.31
CA VAL A 264 10.29 -2.60 9.44
C VAL A 264 8.91 -3.07 9.91
N GLU A 265 8.79 -4.34 10.32
CA GLU A 265 7.53 -4.85 10.87
C GLU A 265 7.17 -4.11 12.18
N GLY A 266 8.15 -3.99 13.08
CA GLY A 266 7.99 -3.29 14.36
C GLY A 266 7.59 -1.82 14.16
N PHE A 267 8.16 -1.14 13.18
CA PHE A 267 7.81 0.23 12.80
C PHE A 267 6.32 0.35 12.46
N TYR A 268 5.81 -0.46 11.54
CA TYR A 268 4.39 -0.38 11.16
C TYR A 268 3.45 -0.78 12.31
N ARG A 269 3.81 -1.78 13.13
CA ARG A 269 3.04 -2.14 14.34
C ARG A 269 3.00 -1.00 15.36
N ASN A 270 4.13 -0.32 15.56
CA ASN A 270 4.24 0.83 16.46
C ASN A 270 3.41 2.00 15.92
N GLN A 271 3.44 2.27 14.61
CA GLN A 271 2.61 3.30 13.99
C GLN A 271 1.12 3.03 14.18
N VAL A 272 0.67 1.78 13.95
CA VAL A 272 -0.74 1.40 14.21
C VAL A 272 -1.08 1.62 15.69
N THR A 273 -0.26 1.14 16.60
CA THR A 273 -0.48 1.30 18.05
C THR A 273 -0.54 2.78 18.46
N GLU A 274 0.34 3.61 17.92
CA GLU A 274 0.41 5.04 18.22
C GLU A 274 -0.82 5.78 17.70
N TYR A 275 -1.27 5.51 16.47
CA TYR A 275 -2.47 6.15 15.96
C TYR A 275 -3.75 5.64 16.63
N VAL A 276 -3.78 4.41 17.17
CA VAL A 276 -4.88 3.96 18.05
C VAL A 276 -4.92 4.85 19.29
N LYS A 277 -3.77 5.08 19.95
CA LYS A 277 -3.72 5.97 21.12
C LYS A 277 -4.16 7.40 20.79
N GLN A 278 -3.76 7.93 19.64
CA GLN A 278 -4.17 9.27 19.21
C GLN A 278 -5.66 9.35 18.91
N TYR A 279 -6.23 8.36 18.23
CA TYR A 279 -7.68 8.25 18.06
C TYR A 279 -8.39 8.21 19.42
N MET A 280 -7.87 7.44 20.38
CA MET A 280 -8.48 7.28 21.70
C MET A 280 -8.60 8.59 22.49
N ASN A 281 -7.83 9.63 22.16
CA ASN A 281 -7.94 10.93 22.80
C ASN A 281 -9.33 11.58 22.65
N CYS A 282 -10.08 11.27 21.58
CA CYS A 282 -11.44 11.78 21.41
C CYS A 282 -12.41 11.31 22.50
N TRP A 283 -12.15 10.13 23.10
CA TRP A 283 -12.95 9.56 24.18
C TRP A 283 -12.69 10.21 25.55
N ASN A 284 -11.60 10.99 25.71
CA ASN A 284 -11.31 11.66 26.97
C ASN A 284 -12.44 12.61 27.38
N LYS A 285 -12.99 13.39 26.43
CA LYS A 285 -14.11 14.31 26.68
C LYS A 285 -15.37 13.59 27.16
N VAL A 286 -15.66 12.41 26.61
CA VAL A 286 -16.79 11.58 27.01
C VAL A 286 -16.67 11.19 28.49
N THR A 287 -15.46 10.85 28.94
CA THR A 287 -15.26 10.38 30.32
C THR A 287 -14.98 11.49 31.34
N ALA A 288 -14.58 12.68 30.91
CA ALA A 288 -14.14 13.77 31.79
C ALA A 288 -15.18 14.13 32.87
N SER A 289 -16.45 14.31 32.44
CA SER A 289 -17.54 14.77 33.31
C SER A 289 -17.76 13.92 34.57
N PHE A 290 -17.63 12.59 34.47
CA PHE A 290 -17.83 11.70 35.61
C PHE A 290 -16.52 11.32 36.31
N VAL A 291 -15.36 11.42 35.64
CA VAL A 291 -14.04 11.27 36.28
C VAL A 291 -13.79 12.43 37.24
N ASP A 292 -14.09 13.66 36.80
CA ASP A 292 -13.96 14.87 37.62
C ASP A 292 -14.90 14.79 38.83
N PHE A 293 -16.14 14.34 38.62
CA PHE A 293 -17.10 14.14 39.71
C PHE A 293 -16.60 13.08 40.70
N ALA A 294 -16.19 11.90 40.22
CA ALA A 294 -15.73 10.81 41.09
C ALA A 294 -14.49 11.19 41.89
N SER A 295 -13.60 12.01 41.32
CA SER A 295 -12.41 12.52 42.00
C SER A 295 -12.75 13.54 43.09
N ALA A 296 -13.74 14.40 42.83
CA ALA A 296 -14.25 15.36 43.82
C ALA A 296 -15.05 14.69 44.95
N ASP A 297 -15.74 13.60 44.66
CA ASP A 297 -16.47 12.81 45.66
C ASP A 297 -15.54 11.97 46.54
N ALA A 298 -14.43 11.45 45.99
CA ALA A 298 -13.44 10.68 46.77
C ALA A 298 -12.74 11.50 47.88
N THR A 299 -12.77 12.84 47.79
CA THR A 299 -12.23 13.74 48.83
C THR A 299 -13.29 14.19 49.85
N ALA A 300 -14.55 13.81 49.66
CA ALA A 300 -15.63 14.07 50.60
C ALA A 300 -15.68 13.01 51.72
N MET A 301 -15.89 13.46 52.97
CA MET A 301 -16.01 12.57 54.14
C MET A 301 -17.28 11.70 54.04
N PRO A 302 -17.25 10.42 54.46
CA PRO A 302 -18.38 9.51 54.32
C PRO A 302 -19.43 9.78 55.40
N ALA A 303 -20.38 10.68 55.15
CA ALA A 303 -21.59 10.81 55.98
C ALA A 303 -22.76 11.49 55.26
N GLY A 304 -23.76 10.71 54.87
CA GLY A 304 -25.12 11.19 54.65
C GLY A 304 -25.54 11.47 53.21
N SER A 305 -26.86 11.62 53.04
CA SER A 305 -27.58 11.97 51.80
C SER A 305 -26.83 13.01 50.96
N LEU A 306 -26.81 12.82 49.63
CA LEU A 306 -26.30 13.80 48.68
C LEU A 306 -26.80 15.22 49.00
N SER A 307 -25.87 16.15 49.12
CA SER A 307 -26.16 17.59 49.18
C SER A 307 -26.77 18.08 47.87
N ASP A 308 -27.55 19.15 47.91
CA ASP A 308 -28.18 19.67 46.69
C ASP A 308 -27.14 20.11 45.63
N ARG A 309 -25.95 20.55 46.08
CA ARG A 309 -24.82 20.82 45.20
C ARG A 309 -24.31 19.57 44.48
N GLU A 310 -24.18 18.44 45.18
CA GLU A 310 -23.79 17.16 44.57
C GLU A 310 -24.86 16.62 43.64
N LYS A 311 -26.14 16.77 44.00
CA LYS A 311 -27.27 16.41 43.12
C LYS A 311 -27.22 17.19 41.80
N ASP A 312 -26.97 18.49 41.86
CA ASP A 312 -26.87 19.32 40.66
C ASP A 312 -25.61 19.02 39.84
N ALA A 313 -24.50 18.73 40.50
CA ALA A 313 -23.28 18.26 39.84
C ALA A 313 -23.48 16.90 39.14
N LEU A 314 -24.22 15.95 39.75
CA LEU A 314 -24.58 14.67 39.12
C LEU A 314 -25.48 14.86 37.89
N LYS A 315 -26.51 15.71 37.98
CA LYS A 315 -27.36 16.06 36.83
C LYS A 315 -26.54 16.63 35.68
N SER A 316 -25.59 17.53 36.00
CA SER A 316 -24.68 18.13 35.03
C SER A 316 -23.75 17.08 34.41
N ALA A 317 -23.15 16.20 35.22
CA ALA A 317 -22.25 15.15 34.77
C ALA A 317 -22.94 14.16 33.81
N PHE A 318 -24.12 13.65 34.15
CA PHE A 318 -24.89 12.77 33.27
C PHE A 318 -25.32 13.47 31.96
N SER A 319 -25.74 14.75 32.05
CA SER A 319 -26.11 15.51 30.85
C SER A 319 -24.91 15.80 29.94
N ALA A 320 -23.76 16.10 30.53
CA ALA A 320 -22.51 16.29 29.81
C ALA A 320 -22.08 15.00 29.11
N PHE A 321 -22.10 13.86 29.81
CA PHE A 321 -21.84 12.56 29.21
C PHE A 321 -22.72 12.28 27.99
N ASN A 322 -24.04 12.49 28.11
CA ASN A 322 -24.96 12.26 27.00
C ASN A 322 -24.58 13.12 25.78
N ARG A 323 -24.32 14.41 26.00
CA ARG A 323 -23.96 15.36 24.93
C ARG A 323 -22.63 14.98 24.26
N GLU A 324 -21.60 14.67 25.04
CA GLU A 324 -20.28 14.33 24.48
C GLU A 324 -20.33 12.98 23.74
N LEU A 325 -21.04 11.97 24.25
CA LEU A 325 -21.20 10.68 23.57
C LEU A 325 -21.98 10.82 22.27
N GLU A 326 -23.08 11.58 22.25
CA GLU A 326 -23.87 11.84 21.04
C GLU A 326 -23.07 12.61 20.00
N SER A 327 -22.38 13.67 20.42
CA SER A 327 -21.51 14.45 19.54
C SER A 327 -20.44 13.58 18.89
N LEU A 328 -19.73 12.77 19.71
CA LEU A 328 -18.68 11.89 19.22
C LEU A 328 -19.21 10.84 18.25
N THR A 329 -20.30 10.17 18.61
CA THR A 329 -20.89 9.11 17.78
C THR A 329 -21.50 9.66 16.50
N ASN A 330 -22.01 10.89 16.51
CA ASN A 330 -22.50 11.53 15.29
C ASN A 330 -21.35 11.83 14.30
N ILE A 331 -20.21 12.32 14.80
CA ILE A 331 -19.02 12.56 13.97
C ILE A 331 -18.44 11.23 13.46
N GLN A 332 -18.25 10.24 14.34
CA GLN A 332 -17.59 8.99 13.98
C GLN A 332 -18.40 8.08 13.03
N LYS A 333 -19.70 8.32 12.85
CA LYS A 333 -20.49 7.65 11.80
C LYS A 333 -20.01 8.00 10.39
N GLU A 334 -19.35 9.14 10.22
CA GLU A 334 -18.79 9.55 8.94
C GLU A 334 -17.44 8.86 8.66
N TYR A 335 -16.86 8.15 9.63
CA TYR A 335 -15.55 7.52 9.51
C TYR A 335 -15.68 6.08 9.00
N THR A 336 -14.74 5.69 8.14
CA THR A 336 -14.67 4.34 7.58
C THR A 336 -13.45 3.61 8.13
N VAL A 337 -13.64 2.42 8.70
CA VAL A 337 -12.56 1.47 9.00
C VAL A 337 -12.94 0.13 8.36
N ALA A 338 -12.49 -0.09 7.13
CA ALA A 338 -12.91 -1.25 6.33
C ALA A 338 -12.34 -2.58 6.84
N ASP A 339 -11.18 -2.56 7.50
CA ASP A 339 -10.55 -3.76 8.04
C ASP A 339 -11.22 -4.18 9.36
N LEU A 340 -11.82 -5.37 9.36
CA LEU A 340 -12.63 -5.85 10.48
C LEU A 340 -11.81 -6.06 11.76
N GLU A 341 -10.58 -6.55 11.64
CA GLU A 341 -9.70 -6.78 12.79
C GLU A 341 -9.28 -5.45 13.44
N LEU A 342 -8.88 -4.47 12.62
CA LEU A 342 -8.59 -3.11 13.10
C LEU A 342 -9.82 -2.44 13.71
N SER A 343 -10.98 -2.56 13.06
CA SER A 343 -12.25 -2.01 13.58
C SER A 343 -12.58 -2.60 14.94
N ASN A 344 -12.50 -3.93 15.09
CA ASN A 344 -12.73 -4.61 16.37
C ASN A 344 -11.71 -4.22 17.44
N MET A 345 -10.43 -4.05 17.08
CA MET A 345 -9.39 -3.59 18.00
C MET A 345 -9.72 -2.20 18.54
N ILE A 346 -10.06 -1.24 17.68
CA ILE A 346 -10.40 0.13 18.08
C ILE A 346 -11.67 0.15 18.96
N LYS A 347 -12.70 -0.60 18.57
CA LYS A 347 -13.93 -0.77 19.37
C LYS A 347 -13.64 -1.36 20.75
N HIS A 348 -12.75 -2.36 20.81
CA HIS A 348 -12.35 -2.98 22.06
C HIS A 348 -11.63 -1.98 22.98
N GLU A 349 -10.68 -1.20 22.46
CA GLU A 349 -9.99 -0.16 23.23
C GLU A 349 -10.96 0.92 23.74
N ALA A 350 -11.89 1.39 22.90
CA ALA A 350 -12.97 2.30 23.29
C ALA A 350 -13.79 1.74 24.46
N LYS A 351 -14.20 0.47 24.38
CA LYS A 351 -14.93 -0.19 25.46
C LYS A 351 -14.12 -0.30 26.74
N THR A 352 -12.89 -0.78 26.66
CA THR A 352 -12.00 -0.96 27.83
C THR A 352 -11.72 0.38 28.52
N PHE A 353 -11.68 1.47 27.76
CA PHE A 353 -11.48 2.80 28.30
C PHE A 353 -12.73 3.40 28.97
N VAL A 354 -13.91 3.27 28.35
CA VAL A 354 -15.14 3.94 28.78
C VAL A 354 -15.94 3.11 29.77
N MET A 355 -16.13 1.82 29.48
CA MET A 355 -17.12 0.98 30.16
C MET A 355 -16.85 0.82 31.66
N PRO A 356 -15.62 0.50 32.12
CA PRO A 356 -15.39 0.32 33.56
C PRO A 356 -15.73 1.56 34.38
N LYS A 357 -15.38 2.74 33.85
CA LYS A 357 -15.61 4.02 34.52
C LYS A 357 -17.08 4.39 34.52
N TYR A 358 -17.75 4.26 33.37
CA TYR A 358 -19.16 4.61 33.25
C TYR A 358 -20.06 3.65 34.04
N THR A 359 -19.79 2.35 34.01
CA THR A 359 -20.55 1.35 34.78
C THR A 359 -20.43 1.60 36.28
N ALA A 360 -19.24 1.92 36.78
CA ALA A 360 -19.03 2.25 38.19
C ALA A 360 -19.78 3.54 38.58
N PHE A 361 -19.69 4.59 37.76
CA PHE A 361 -20.41 5.85 37.98
C PHE A 361 -21.93 5.66 37.97
N TYR A 362 -22.45 4.96 36.96
CA TYR A 362 -23.87 4.66 36.82
C TYR A 362 -24.39 3.87 38.02
N SER A 363 -23.71 2.78 38.39
CA SER A 363 -24.14 1.91 39.49
C SER A 363 -24.16 2.62 40.84
N LYS A 364 -23.19 3.52 41.08
CA LYS A 364 -23.09 4.26 42.34
C LYS A 364 -24.17 5.35 42.45
N TYR A 365 -24.45 6.08 41.37
CA TYR A 365 -25.25 7.31 41.47
C TYR A 365 -26.66 7.22 40.89
N TYR A 366 -26.98 6.25 40.03
CA TYR A 366 -28.31 6.18 39.42
C TYR A 366 -29.43 6.07 40.47
N ALA A 367 -29.26 5.19 41.46
CA ALA A 367 -30.21 4.96 42.54
C ALA A 367 -29.94 5.79 43.81
N SER A 368 -29.05 6.79 43.75
CA SER A 368 -28.63 7.58 44.93
C SER A 368 -29.65 8.63 45.41
N GLY A 369 -30.76 8.80 44.69
CA GLY A 369 -31.76 9.84 44.98
C GLY A 369 -31.33 11.24 44.50
N PHE A 370 -30.43 11.34 43.52
CA PHE A 370 -29.95 12.63 43.00
C PHE A 370 -31.02 13.46 42.27
N SER A 371 -32.08 12.82 41.79
CA SER A 371 -33.19 13.45 41.07
C SER A 371 -34.48 12.67 41.32
N ARG A 372 -35.63 13.37 41.33
CA ARG A 372 -36.96 12.74 41.32
C ARG A 372 -37.26 12.06 39.98
N ASN A 373 -36.65 12.56 38.89
CA ASN A 373 -36.81 12.02 37.54
C ASN A 373 -35.41 11.76 36.94
N PRO A 374 -34.71 10.66 37.31
CA PRO A 374 -33.38 10.35 36.80
C PRO A 374 -33.30 10.19 35.28
N GLU A 375 -34.36 9.64 34.66
CA GLU A 375 -34.45 9.38 33.21
C GLU A 375 -34.29 10.63 32.34
N LYS A 376 -34.60 11.81 32.89
CA LYS A 376 -34.37 13.10 32.19
C LYS A 376 -32.89 13.37 31.95
N TYR A 377 -32.03 12.88 32.85
CA TYR A 377 -30.59 13.16 32.86
C TYR A 377 -29.78 11.96 32.37
N VAL A 378 -30.27 10.74 32.57
CA VAL A 378 -29.57 9.50 32.22
C VAL A 378 -30.21 8.88 30.99
N LYS A 379 -29.68 9.19 29.80
CA LYS A 379 -30.22 8.71 28.52
C LYS A 379 -29.70 7.31 28.14
N PHE A 380 -28.49 6.98 28.58
CA PHE A 380 -27.80 5.76 28.19
C PHE A 380 -27.59 4.85 29.41
N THR A 381 -27.94 3.57 29.30
CA THR A 381 -27.49 2.54 30.25
C THR A 381 -26.10 2.04 29.85
N PRO A 382 -25.33 1.41 30.76
CA PRO A 382 -24.05 0.78 30.40
C PRO A 382 -24.16 -0.16 29.19
N GLU A 383 -25.21 -0.98 29.12
CA GLU A 383 -25.46 -1.88 28.00
C GLU A 383 -25.65 -1.10 26.68
N SER A 384 -26.42 0.00 26.72
CA SER A 384 -26.64 0.85 25.55
C SER A 384 -25.36 1.52 25.06
N VAL A 385 -24.47 1.97 25.96
CA VAL A 385 -23.17 2.53 25.60
C VAL A 385 -22.29 1.48 24.92
N GLY A 386 -22.28 0.25 25.47
CA GLY A 386 -21.58 -0.87 24.85
C GLY A 386 -22.05 -1.14 23.42
N MET A 387 -23.37 -1.17 23.20
CA MET A 387 -23.96 -1.36 21.87
C MET A 387 -23.66 -0.21 20.90
N ILE A 388 -23.61 1.03 21.39
CA ILE A 388 -23.23 2.20 20.58
C ILE A 388 -21.79 2.06 20.09
N ILE A 389 -20.86 1.67 20.97
CA ILE A 389 -19.45 1.46 20.59
C ILE A 389 -19.32 0.31 19.60
N ASP A 390 -20.07 -0.78 19.78
CA ASP A 390 -20.07 -1.91 18.83
C ASP A 390 -20.48 -1.52 17.41
N ARG A 391 -21.33 -0.51 17.27
CA ARG A 391 -21.86 -0.05 15.98
C ARG A 391 -20.99 1.00 15.29
N LEU A 392 -19.88 1.42 15.89
CA LEU A 392 -18.96 2.36 15.24
C LEU A 392 -18.40 1.75 13.95
N PHE A 393 -18.21 2.56 12.90
CA PHE A 393 -17.62 2.12 11.62
C PHE A 393 -18.39 0.99 10.89
N ASP A 394 -19.57 0.59 11.34
CA ASP A 394 -20.40 -0.37 10.62
C ASP A 394 -20.94 0.30 9.36
N ALA A 395 -20.80 -0.35 8.19
CA ALA A 395 -21.14 0.20 6.89
C ALA A 395 -22.67 0.35 6.62
N THR A 396 -23.47 0.42 7.68
CA THR A 396 -24.94 0.50 7.66
C THR A 396 -25.47 1.21 8.91
N ALA A 397 -25.81 2.49 8.75
CA ALA A 397 -26.97 3.12 9.38
C ALA A 397 -27.68 3.97 8.33
#